data_AF-A0A135Z936-F1
#
_entry.id   AF-A0A135Z936-F1
#
_cell.length_a   1.000
_cell.length_b   1.000
_cell.length_c   1.000
_cell.angle_alpha   90.00
_cell.angle_beta   90.00
_cell.angle_gamma   90.00
#
_symmetry.space_group_name_H-M   'P 1'
#
loop_
_entity.id
_entity.type
_entity.pdbx_description
1 polymer ?
#
loop_
_entity_poly.entity_id
_entity_poly.type
_entity_poly.pdbx_seq_one_letter_code
_entity_poly.pdbx_strand_id
1 'polypeptide(L)'
;MVEIKPIRKISGELVTSIGSKQLDFQHSNLDDLFDKFVIFIDGSLNTVRTYRTSLKQWFIYMREKGITHPDPDTVRQYREFLKASGKKPTTIQNYIVAVKRFFEWTEEEHLYPNIARYVKGVKSESSIFYKCKKRIN
;
A
#
# COMPACT_ATOMS: atom_id res chain seq x y z
N MET A 1 -33.71 -44.66 17.14
CA MET A 1 -33.58 -44.14 15.76
C MET A 1 -34.55 -42.98 15.61
N VAL A 2 -34.06 -41.74 15.65
CA VAL A 2 -34.85 -40.53 15.42
C VAL A 2 -34.09 -39.76 14.34
N GLU A 3 -34.66 -39.73 13.14
CA GLU A 3 -34.06 -39.05 12.00
C GLU A 3 -34.11 -37.53 12.21
N ILE A 4 -32.96 -36.94 12.50
CA ILE A 4 -32.79 -35.49 12.50
C ILE A 4 -32.65 -35.05 11.04
N LYS A 5 -33.73 -34.44 10.52
CA LYS A 5 -33.79 -33.84 9.18
C LYS A 5 -32.72 -32.73 9.03
N PRO A 6 -32.10 -32.59 7.84
CA PRO A 6 -31.06 -31.61 7.62
C PRO A 6 -31.60 -30.17 7.70
N ILE A 7 -30.85 -29.35 8.43
CA ILE A 7 -31.04 -27.90 8.58
C ILE A 7 -30.98 -27.26 7.20
N ARG A 8 -32.06 -26.54 6.82
CA ARG A 8 -32.13 -25.77 5.57
C ARG A 8 -31.00 -24.74 5.55
N LYS A 9 -30.10 -24.85 4.57
CA LYS A 9 -29.13 -23.81 4.27
C LYS A 9 -29.90 -22.56 3.87
N ILE A 10 -29.78 -21.51 4.68
CA ILE A 10 -30.17 -20.17 4.28
C ILE A 10 -29.10 -19.72 3.29
N SER A 11 -29.42 -19.92 2.02
CA SER A 11 -28.82 -19.24 0.89
C SER A 11 -29.06 -17.75 1.08
N GLY A 12 -28.12 -17.08 1.74
CA GLY A 12 -27.99 -15.64 1.71
C GLY A 12 -27.46 -15.23 0.34
N GLU A 13 -28.36 -15.21 -0.65
CA GLU A 13 -28.21 -14.35 -1.82
C GLU A 13 -28.25 -12.90 -1.32
N LEU A 14 -27.10 -12.25 -1.27
CA LEU A 14 -27.04 -10.80 -1.39
C LEU A 14 -26.46 -10.48 -2.76
N VAL A 15 -27.39 -10.29 -3.68
CA VAL A 15 -27.20 -9.58 -4.93
C VAL A 15 -26.80 -8.14 -4.59
N THR A 16 -25.62 -7.72 -5.03
CA THR A 16 -25.48 -6.37 -5.62
C THR A 16 -24.41 -6.44 -6.69
N SER A 17 -24.89 -6.43 -7.94
CA SER A 17 -24.14 -6.14 -9.15
C SER A 17 -23.53 -4.73 -9.04
N ILE A 18 -22.36 -4.62 -8.41
CA ILE A 18 -21.51 -3.44 -8.51
C ILE A 18 -20.55 -3.75 -9.65
N GLY A 19 -20.64 -3.00 -10.75
CA GLY A 19 -19.75 -3.16 -11.90
C GLY A 19 -18.30 -3.26 -11.43
N SER A 20 -17.71 -4.44 -11.62
CA SER A 20 -16.41 -4.82 -11.08
C SER A 20 -15.31 -4.00 -11.75
N LYS A 21 -15.09 -2.77 -11.30
CA LYS A 21 -13.87 -1.99 -11.58
C LYS A 21 -12.73 -2.55 -10.73
N GLN A 22 -12.41 -3.82 -10.92
CA GLN A 22 -11.28 -4.44 -10.23
C GLN A 22 -10.00 -3.94 -10.90
N LEU A 23 -9.11 -3.32 -10.12
CA LEU A 23 -7.80 -2.92 -10.61
C LEU A 23 -6.96 -4.16 -10.94
N ASP A 24 -6.56 -4.28 -12.21
CA ASP A 24 -5.59 -5.28 -12.65
C ASP A 24 -4.19 -4.65 -12.67
N PHE A 25 -3.30 -5.06 -11.77
CA PHE A 25 -1.96 -4.47 -11.62
C PHE A 25 -0.97 -4.88 -12.73
N GLN A 26 -1.33 -5.79 -13.62
CA GLN A 26 -0.45 -6.29 -14.70
C GLN A 26 -0.73 -5.59 -16.04
N HIS A 27 -2.01 -5.32 -16.33
CA HIS A 27 -2.45 -4.79 -17.62
C HIS A 27 -2.95 -3.34 -17.58
N SER A 28 -3.13 -2.74 -16.40
CA SER A 28 -3.59 -1.35 -16.30
C SER A 28 -2.52 -0.35 -16.74
N ASN A 29 -2.97 0.74 -17.39
CA ASN A 29 -2.11 1.86 -17.74
C ASN A 29 -1.73 2.62 -16.46
N LEU A 30 -0.55 2.29 -15.92
CA LEU A 30 -0.04 2.87 -14.67
C LEU A 30 0.02 4.41 -14.73
N ASP A 31 0.24 5.00 -15.90
CA ASP A 31 0.34 6.46 -16.02
C ASP A 31 -1.01 7.16 -15.79
N ASP A 32 -2.13 6.63 -16.33
CA ASP A 32 -3.47 7.15 -16.04
C ASP A 32 -3.83 7.03 -14.55
N LEU A 33 -3.42 5.91 -13.94
CA LEU A 33 -3.61 5.68 -12.52
C LEU A 33 -2.80 6.68 -11.68
N PHE A 34 -1.58 6.99 -12.09
CA PHE A 34 -0.75 8.00 -11.45
C PHE A 34 -1.37 9.39 -11.58
N ASP A 35 -1.90 9.75 -12.74
CA ASP A 35 -2.50 11.09 -12.96
C ASP A 35 -3.69 11.33 -12.02
N LYS A 36 -4.56 10.34 -11.85
CA LYS A 36 -5.67 10.41 -10.88
C LYS A 36 -5.16 10.48 -9.44
N PHE A 37 -4.14 9.70 -9.11
CA PHE A 37 -3.51 9.75 -7.79
C PHE A 37 -2.84 11.11 -7.50
N VAL A 38 -2.26 11.77 -8.52
CA VAL A 38 -1.68 13.12 -8.38
C VAL A 38 -2.76 14.13 -7.99
N ILE A 39 -3.93 14.06 -8.64
CA ILE A 39 -5.07 14.93 -8.33
C ILE A 39 -5.53 14.72 -6.87
N PHE A 40 -5.55 13.48 -6.39
CA PHE A 40 -5.98 13.16 -5.03
C PHE A 40 -5.03 13.69 -3.93
N ILE A 41 -3.71 13.61 -4.13
CA ILE A 41 -2.74 13.96 -3.08
C ILE A 41 -2.63 15.48 -2.86
N ASP A 42 -3.02 16.30 -3.84
CA ASP A 42 -2.86 17.77 -3.82
C ASP A 42 -1.46 18.19 -3.34
N GLY A 43 -0.44 17.47 -3.83
CA GLY A 43 0.94 17.60 -3.37
C GLY A 43 1.76 18.51 -4.27
N SER A 44 2.81 19.13 -3.71
CA SER A 44 3.83 19.80 -4.53
C SER A 44 4.42 18.87 -5.59
N LEU A 45 4.92 19.41 -6.72
CA LEU A 45 5.55 18.61 -7.78
C LEU A 45 6.65 17.69 -7.27
N ASN A 46 7.40 18.12 -6.24
CA ASN A 46 8.44 17.31 -5.61
C ASN A 46 7.85 16.12 -4.85
N THR A 47 6.79 16.38 -4.08
CA THR A 47 6.04 15.36 -3.33
C THR A 47 5.48 14.29 -4.28
N VAL A 48 4.84 14.73 -5.36
CA VAL A 48 4.29 13.86 -6.41
C VAL A 48 5.40 13.01 -7.05
N ARG A 49 6.53 13.63 -7.40
CA ARG A 49 7.67 12.92 -8.00
C ARG A 49 8.19 11.83 -7.06
N THR A 50 8.33 12.12 -5.77
CA THR A 50 8.77 11.15 -4.77
C THR A 50 7.79 9.98 -4.65
N TYR A 51 6.48 10.25 -4.62
CA TYR A 51 5.47 9.19 -4.59
C TYR A 51 5.51 8.33 -5.86
N ARG A 52 5.59 8.95 -7.05
CA ARG A 52 5.67 8.22 -8.33
C ARG A 52 6.88 7.31 -8.39
N THR A 53 8.06 7.78 -7.99
CA THR A 53 9.27 6.94 -7.93
C THR A 53 9.09 5.79 -6.95
N SER A 54 8.52 6.04 -5.78
CA SER A 54 8.31 5.03 -4.73
C SER A 54 7.32 3.94 -5.17
N LEU A 55 6.21 4.33 -5.80
CA LEU A 55 5.22 3.40 -6.32
C LEU A 55 5.75 2.60 -7.52
N LYS A 56 6.55 3.21 -8.40
CA LYS A 56 7.26 2.47 -9.46
C LYS A 56 8.11 1.33 -8.90
N GLN A 57 8.82 1.55 -7.79
CA GLN A 57 9.61 0.49 -7.14
C GLN A 57 8.72 -0.64 -6.61
N TRP A 58 7.56 -0.31 -6.05
CA TRP A 58 6.57 -1.31 -5.63
C TRP A 58 6.07 -2.16 -6.80
N PHE A 59 5.69 -1.54 -7.93
CA PHE A 59 5.23 -2.27 -9.12
C PHE A 59 6.33 -3.15 -9.74
N ILE A 60 7.59 -2.71 -9.72
CA ILE A 60 8.73 -3.54 -10.16
C ILE A 60 8.82 -4.80 -9.29
N TYR A 61 8.79 -4.64 -7.96
CA TYR A 61 8.82 -5.76 -7.02
C TYR A 61 7.66 -6.74 -7.25
N MET A 62 6.44 -6.24 -7.46
CA MET A 62 5.28 -7.10 -7.74
C MET A 62 5.44 -7.90 -9.03
N ARG A 63 5.98 -7.27 -10.09
CA ARG A 63 6.26 -7.96 -11.37
C ARG A 63 7.35 -9.01 -11.22
N GLU A 64 8.42 -8.71 -10.50
CA GLU A 64 9.51 -9.68 -10.23
C GLU A 64 9.03 -10.89 -9.43
N LYS A 65 8.08 -10.70 -8.52
CA LYS A 65 7.49 -11.78 -7.70
C LYS A 65 6.26 -12.44 -8.34
N GLY A 66 5.79 -11.95 -9.49
CA GLY A 66 4.58 -12.46 -10.15
C GLY A 66 3.31 -12.29 -9.32
N ILE A 67 3.26 -11.28 -8.45
CA ILE A 67 2.12 -11.06 -7.55
C ILE A 67 1.03 -10.29 -8.30
N THR A 68 -0.13 -10.93 -8.45
CA THR A 68 -1.30 -10.33 -9.12
C THR A 68 -2.26 -9.69 -8.13
N HIS A 69 -2.40 -10.27 -6.93
CA HIS A 69 -3.26 -9.77 -5.86
C HIS A 69 -2.42 -9.50 -4.61
N PRO A 70 -2.11 -8.22 -4.33
CA PRO A 70 -1.31 -7.86 -3.15
C PRO A 70 -2.13 -8.05 -1.87
N ASP A 71 -1.54 -8.73 -0.89
CA ASP A 71 -2.09 -8.93 0.45
C ASP A 71 -1.39 -7.99 1.46
N PRO A 72 -1.97 -7.67 2.64
CA PRO A 72 -1.23 -6.98 3.70
C PRO A 72 0.12 -7.63 4.02
N ASP A 73 0.23 -8.95 3.89
CA ASP A 73 1.49 -9.67 4.06
C ASP A 73 2.50 -9.38 2.95
N THR A 74 2.06 -9.19 1.70
CA THR A 74 2.94 -8.76 0.60
C THR A 74 3.63 -7.44 0.92
N VAL A 75 2.92 -6.49 1.53
CA VAL A 75 3.50 -5.20 1.93
C VAL A 75 4.56 -5.41 3.03
N ARG A 76 4.36 -6.35 3.96
CA ARG A 76 5.37 -6.72 4.96
C ARG A 76 6.58 -7.37 4.31
N GLN A 77 6.39 -8.31 3.40
CA GLN A 77 7.45 -8.97 2.66
C GLN A 77 8.29 -7.97 1.85
N TYR A 78 7.65 -6.99 1.21
CA TYR A 78 8.34 -5.92 0.53
C TYR A 78 9.20 -5.07 1.47
N ARG A 79 8.70 -4.76 2.67
CA ARG A 79 9.49 -4.05 3.69
C ARG A 79 10.75 -4.83 4.06
N GLU A 80 10.63 -6.14 4.27
CA GLU A 80 11.78 -7.00 4.59
C GLU A 80 12.73 -7.15 3.39
N PHE A 81 12.21 -7.22 2.15
CA PHE A 81 13.00 -7.21 0.92
C PHE A 81 13.85 -5.93 0.78
N LEU A 82 13.29 -4.76 1.08
CA LEU A 82 14.02 -3.49 1.03
C LEU A 82 15.11 -3.40 2.11
N LYS A 83 14.86 -3.97 3.29
CA LYS A 83 15.88 -4.08 4.35
C LYS A 83 17.01 -5.02 3.93
N ALA A 84 16.68 -6.19 3.37
CA ALA A 84 17.66 -7.15 2.86
C ALA A 84 18.50 -6.56 1.71
N SER A 85 17.91 -5.66 0.92
CA SER A 85 18.59 -4.90 -0.13
C SER A 85 19.48 -3.75 0.40
N GLY A 86 19.60 -3.58 1.73
CA GLY A 86 20.47 -2.58 2.36
C GLY A 86 19.99 -1.13 2.21
N LYS A 87 18.70 -0.89 1.95
CA LYS A 87 18.17 0.48 1.85
C LYS A 87 18.13 1.16 3.22
N LYS A 88 18.31 2.49 3.24
CA LYS A 88 18.21 3.29 4.46
C LYS A 88 16.79 3.20 5.04
N PRO A 89 16.62 3.15 6.38
CA PRO A 89 15.31 3.11 7.02
C PRO A 89 14.34 4.22 6.57
N THR A 90 14.87 5.42 6.34
CA THR A 90 14.09 6.57 5.84
C THR A 90 13.54 6.34 4.44
N THR A 91 14.33 5.75 3.54
CA THR A 91 13.90 5.39 2.19
C THR A 91 12.84 4.29 2.22
N ILE A 92 13.04 3.28 3.07
CA ILE A 92 12.06 2.20 3.26
C ILE A 92 10.74 2.80 3.77
N GLN A 93 10.80 3.69 4.76
CA GLN A 93 9.61 4.37 5.27
C GLN A 93 8.89 5.16 4.17
N ASN A 94 9.61 5.93 3.35
CA ASN A 94 9.02 6.68 2.24
C ASN A 94 8.31 5.75 1.24
N TYR A 95 8.92 4.60 0.92
CA TYR A 95 8.30 3.61 0.03
C TYR A 95 7.03 3.02 0.63
N ILE A 96 7.06 2.64 1.91
CA ILE A 96 5.88 2.09 2.59
C ILE A 96 4.77 3.13 2.71
N VAL A 97 5.08 4.38 3.05
CA VAL A 97 4.07 5.47 3.12
C VAL A 97 3.43 5.71 1.76
N ALA A 98 4.20 5.71 0.68
CA ALA A 98 3.67 5.84 -0.67
C ALA A 98 2.65 4.74 -1.01
N VAL A 99 3.00 3.48 -0.70
CA VAL A 99 2.11 2.33 -0.90
C VAL A 99 0.84 2.46 -0.05
N LYS A 100 0.94 2.91 1.20
CA LYS A 100 -0.23 3.15 2.06
C LYS A 100 -1.17 4.20 1.49
N ARG A 101 -0.64 5.37 1.09
CA ARG A 101 -1.43 6.45 0.49
C ARG A 101 -2.10 6.02 -0.81
N PHE A 102 -1.42 5.22 -1.62
CA PHE A 102 -2.00 4.66 -2.83
C PHE A 102 -3.19 3.74 -2.53
N PHE A 103 -3.07 2.82 -1.57
CA PHE A 103 -4.18 1.93 -1.20
C PHE A 103 -5.32 2.62 -0.44
N GLU A 104 -5.05 3.74 0.24
CA GLU A 104 -6.10 4.64 0.76
C GLU A 104 -6.88 5.25 -0.40
N TRP A 105 -6.21 5.81 -1.41
CA TRP A 105 -6.86 6.36 -2.59
C TRP A 105 -7.67 5.32 -3.38
N THR A 106 -7.15 4.10 -3.57
CA THR A 106 -7.91 3.05 -4.27
C THR A 106 -9.17 2.61 -3.53
N GLU A 107 -9.19 2.76 -2.20
CA GLU A 107 -10.36 2.46 -1.37
C GLU A 107 -11.44 3.54 -1.52
N GLU A 108 -11.05 4.81 -1.56
CA GLU A 108 -11.93 5.96 -1.83
C GLU A 108 -12.55 5.88 -3.24
N GLU A 109 -11.76 5.46 -4.24
CA GLU A 109 -12.26 5.24 -5.61
C GLU A 109 -13.07 3.93 -5.74
N HIS A 110 -13.24 3.17 -4.65
CA HIS A 110 -13.90 1.85 -4.62
C HIS A 110 -13.32 0.83 -5.63
N LEU A 111 -12.04 0.98 -5.97
CA LEU A 111 -11.33 0.14 -6.92
C LEU A 111 -10.67 -1.08 -6.25
N TYR A 112 -10.09 -0.85 -5.07
CA TYR A 112 -9.39 -1.89 -4.32
C TYR A 112 -9.39 -1.57 -2.83
N PRO A 113 -9.64 -2.56 -1.95
CA PRO A 113 -9.66 -2.33 -0.51
C PRO A 113 -8.28 -1.93 0.02
N ASN A 114 -8.24 -1.15 1.10
CA ASN A 114 -6.98 -0.74 1.70
C ASN A 114 -6.31 -1.89 2.46
N ILE A 115 -5.41 -2.61 1.77
CA ILE A 115 -4.61 -3.69 2.33
C ILE A 115 -3.50 -3.21 3.26
N ALA A 116 -3.07 -1.95 3.12
CA ALA A 116 -1.91 -1.44 3.83
C ALA A 116 -2.27 -0.76 5.16
N ARG A 117 -3.56 -0.68 5.51
CA ARG A 117 -4.08 -0.01 6.71
C ARG A 117 -3.35 -0.39 7.99
N TYR A 118 -3.16 -1.69 8.23
CA TYR A 118 -2.56 -2.23 9.46
C TYR A 118 -1.05 -2.48 9.35
N VAL A 119 -0.41 -2.09 8.24
CA VAL A 119 1.03 -2.27 8.07
C VAL A 119 1.76 -1.17 8.86
N LYS A 120 2.56 -1.59 9.84
CA LYS A 120 3.38 -0.70 10.66
C LYS A 120 4.51 -0.12 9.81
N GLY A 121 4.61 1.21 9.77
CA GLY A 121 5.75 1.90 9.17
C GLY A 121 7.06 1.58 9.89
N VAL A 122 8.17 1.74 9.18
CA VAL A 122 9.52 1.75 9.75
C VAL A 122 9.67 3.07 10.51
N LYS A 123 9.74 2.98 11.84
CA LYS A 123 10.12 4.12 12.66
C LYS A 123 11.60 4.41 12.37
N SER A 124 11.88 5.49 11.65
CA SER A 124 13.22 6.07 11.61
C SER A 124 13.59 6.40 13.05
N GLU A 125 14.71 5.87 13.55
CA GLU A 125 15.25 6.34 14.82
C GLU A 125 15.64 7.81 14.63
N SER A 126 14.78 8.71 15.09
CA SER A 126 15.12 10.12 15.25
C SER A 126 16.24 10.15 16.28
N SER A 127 17.49 10.25 15.81
CA SER A 127 18.63 10.48 16.69
C SER A 127 18.33 11.73 17.51
N ILE A 128 18.16 11.52 18.81
CA ILE A 128 17.85 12.53 19.81
C ILE A 128 19.15 13.29 20.09
N PHE A 129 19.73 13.95 19.08
CA PHE A 129 20.93 14.75 19.24
C PHE A 129 20.58 16.23 19.31
N TYR A 130 19.89 16.61 20.38
CA TYR A 130 19.93 17.98 20.86
C TYR A 130 20.70 18.01 22.17
N LYS A 131 21.79 18.80 22.16
CA LYS A 131 22.21 19.76 23.21
C LYS A 131 23.68 19.60 23.62
N CYS A 132 24.56 20.34 22.96
CA CYS A 132 25.50 21.25 23.65
C CYS A 132 26.10 22.23 22.64
N LYS A 133 25.43 23.37 22.41
CA LYS A 133 26.03 24.51 21.71
C LYS A 133 26.37 25.58 22.75
N LYS A 134 27.67 25.86 22.87
CA LYS A 134 28.33 27.04 23.45
C LYS A 134 27.90 27.46 24.87
N ARG A 135 28.71 27.07 25.86
CA ARG A 135 29.03 27.98 26.96
C ARG A 135 30.30 28.72 26.57
N ILE A 136 30.14 30.03 26.40
CA ILE A 136 31.15 31.02 26.05
C ILE A 136 32.07 31.16 27.28
N ASN A 137 33.39 31.12 27.07
CA ASN A 137 34.38 31.66 28.00
C ASN A 137 34.70 33.08 27.55
#